data_AF-A0A820MKN1-F1
#
_entry.id   AF-A0A820MKN1-F1
#
_cell.length_a   1.000
_cell.length_b   1.000
_cell.length_c   1.000
_cell.angle_alpha   90.00
_cell.angle_beta   90.00
_cell.angle_gamma   90.00
#
_symmetry.space_group_name_H-M   'P 1'
#
loop_
_entity.id
_entity.type
_entity.pdbx_description
1 polymer ?
#
loop_
_entity_poly.entity_id
_entity_poly.type
_entity_poly.pdbx_seq_one_letter_code
_entity_poly.pdbx_strand_id
1 'polypeptide(L)'
;ALHLSYKKQPINNLSRRVLLADGYTSISILGTVHLSINMGDMLTTIKAFIVKELCVDCILGMDFINKYKMIINTEERTVSIRDDHKRTTLQFDVNKHCINYPARLINHIRIPPKRTVSVPVSVALSSAQVLFRPSFKLQQRSPILMLNSSLNIHRHTSFISLHNPTNEVRLLPKGIILGTTTIPTLSFKKDPDIDYSFAQKNICNLIQPITNSAQKDKVKRVLDKHVKLFDTTKPTIVINVKPHAIKTLDYPPPSSKPYYSTPAKQDAMYKITQELLQFELIRPSYSPYAAPALLVAKHDGTWRMVVDYKKLNNITIKDNHPLPNMEQTIQVLGNGYQLFSKF
;
A
#
# COMPACT_ATOMS: atom_id res chain seq x y z
N ALA A 1 0.34 11.52 -2.82
CA ALA A 1 1.08 11.00 -3.99
C ALA A 1 1.59 12.20 -4.78
N LEU A 2 2.92 12.32 -4.95
CA LEU A 2 3.54 13.28 -5.85
C LEU A 2 3.54 12.65 -7.25
N HIS A 3 2.70 13.14 -8.16
CA HIS A 3 2.71 12.69 -9.54
C HIS A 3 3.63 13.62 -10.33
N LEU A 4 4.85 13.15 -10.62
CA LEU A 4 5.82 13.86 -11.45
C LEU A 4 5.61 13.42 -12.90
N SER A 5 5.11 14.31 -13.75
CA SER A 5 5.03 14.08 -15.20
C SER A 5 6.25 14.74 -15.86
N TYR A 6 7.12 13.94 -16.46
CA TYR A 6 8.32 14.44 -17.14
C TYR A 6 8.10 14.49 -18.66
N LYS A 7 8.35 15.64 -19.28
CA LYS A 7 8.61 15.76 -20.72
C LYS A 7 10.09 16.11 -20.89
N LYS A 8 10.80 15.43 -21.81
CA LYS A 8 12.20 15.77 -22.13
C LYS A 8 12.26 17.22 -22.63
N GLN A 9 12.95 18.08 -21.89
CA GLN A 9 13.21 19.47 -22.25
C GLN A 9 14.73 19.68 -22.37
N PRO A 10 15.18 20.63 -23.21
CA PRO A 10 16.60 20.93 -23.37
C PRO A 10 17.18 21.48 -22.06
N ILE A 11 18.41 21.07 -21.76
CA ILE A 11 19.13 21.44 -20.54
C ILE A 11 19.70 22.85 -20.74
N ASN A 12 19.30 23.80 -19.88
CA ASN A 12 19.95 25.11 -19.82
C ASN A 12 21.15 25.05 -18.87
N ASN A 13 22.34 25.41 -19.38
CA ASN A 13 23.57 25.48 -18.59
C ASN A 13 23.47 26.60 -17.56
N LEU A 14 23.86 26.30 -16.31
CA LEU A 14 23.81 27.26 -15.20
C LEU A 14 25.07 27.18 -14.36
N SER A 15 25.73 28.33 -14.22
CA SER A 15 26.96 28.56 -13.46
C SER A 15 26.64 28.97 -12.01
N ARG A 16 25.81 28.20 -11.30
CA ARG A 16 25.50 28.45 -9.88
C ARG A 16 25.91 27.26 -9.02
N ARG A 17 26.69 27.51 -7.96
CA ARG A 17 27.05 26.49 -6.96
C ARG A 17 25.84 26.23 -6.05
N VAL A 18 25.31 25.00 -6.06
CA VAL A 18 24.33 24.53 -5.08
C VAL A 18 25.06 23.68 -4.04
N LEU A 19 24.80 23.97 -2.78
CA LEU A 19 25.40 23.29 -1.63
C LEU A 19 24.38 22.33 -1.02
N LEU A 20 24.83 21.22 -0.45
CA LEU A 20 24.01 20.36 0.40
C LEU A 20 23.61 21.10 1.68
N ALA A 21 22.67 20.52 2.43
CA ALA A 21 22.18 21.08 3.69
C ALA A 21 23.27 21.20 4.79
N ASP A 22 24.45 20.62 4.57
CA ASP A 22 25.63 20.82 5.40
C ASP A 22 26.32 22.17 5.19
N GLY A 23 26.00 22.90 4.12
CA GLY A 23 26.56 24.21 3.80
C GLY A 23 27.97 24.20 3.19
N TYR A 24 28.60 23.03 3.03
CA TYR A 24 29.99 22.92 2.59
C TYR A 24 30.16 22.06 1.33
N THR A 25 29.29 21.07 1.12
CA THR A 25 29.47 20.12 0.02
C THR A 25 28.78 20.62 -1.24
N SER A 26 29.56 20.92 -2.29
CA SER A 26 29.03 21.36 -3.59
C SER A 26 28.47 20.19 -4.40
N ILE A 27 27.27 20.36 -4.92
CA ILE A 27 26.60 19.38 -5.77
C ILE A 27 26.92 19.70 -7.25
N SER A 28 27.30 18.68 -8.03
CA SER A 28 27.52 18.83 -9.47
C SER A 28 26.19 18.88 -10.22
N ILE A 29 25.83 20.09 -10.67
CA ILE A 29 24.59 20.36 -11.41
C ILE A 29 24.85 20.16 -12.90
N LEU A 30 24.06 19.29 -13.53
CA LEU A 30 24.08 19.03 -14.97
C LEU A 30 23.25 20.08 -15.75
N GLY A 31 22.27 20.70 -15.10
CA GLY A 31 21.54 21.88 -15.60
C GLY A 31 20.18 22.04 -14.93
N THR A 32 19.26 22.79 -15.56
CA THR A 32 17.91 23.03 -14.99
C THR A 32 16.77 22.62 -15.90
N VAL A 33 15.69 22.14 -15.30
CA VAL A 33 14.43 21.77 -15.97
C VAL A 33 13.24 22.34 -15.21
N HIS A 34 12.15 22.69 -15.91
CA HIS A 34 10.89 23.05 -15.26
C HIS A 34 10.05 21.80 -15.01
N LEU A 35 9.75 21.52 -13.75
CA LEU A 35 8.93 20.37 -13.32
C LEU A 35 7.56 20.85 -12.85
N SER A 36 6.50 20.27 -13.41
CA SER A 36 5.16 20.36 -12.85
C SER A 36 5.01 19.31 -11.75
N ILE A 37 4.81 19.79 -10.53
CA ILE A 37 4.62 18.99 -9.32
C ILE A 37 3.16 19.09 -8.89
N ASN A 38 2.51 17.93 -8.77
CA ASN A 38 1.19 17.82 -8.17
C ASN A 38 1.30 17.32 -6.71
N MET A 39 0.84 18.11 -5.75
CA MET A 39 0.83 17.81 -4.31
C MET A 39 -0.58 17.93 -3.75
N GLY A 40 -1.27 16.79 -3.63
CA GLY A 40 -2.68 16.77 -3.22
C GLY A 40 -3.55 17.44 -4.28
N ASP A 41 -4.16 18.56 -3.93
CA ASP A 41 -4.97 19.38 -4.83
C ASP A 41 -4.17 20.53 -5.48
N MET A 42 -2.88 20.69 -5.14
CA MET A 42 -2.06 21.81 -5.61
C MET A 42 -1.17 21.40 -6.77
N LEU A 43 -1.35 22.04 -7.94
CA LEU A 43 -0.47 21.91 -9.10
C LEU A 43 0.48 23.10 -9.15
N THR A 44 1.80 22.86 -9.07
CA THR A 44 2.81 23.93 -9.12
C THR A 44 3.91 23.60 -10.10
N THR A 45 4.53 24.62 -10.69
CA THR A 45 5.69 24.44 -11.57
C THR A 45 6.93 24.98 -10.85
N ILE A 46 7.94 24.14 -10.69
CA ILE A 46 9.23 24.51 -10.07
C ILE A 46 10.35 24.45 -11.10
N LYS A 47 11.39 25.25 -10.89
CA LYS A 47 12.66 25.12 -11.61
C LYS A 47 13.55 24.17 -10.82
N ALA A 48 13.69 22.94 -11.29
CA ALA A 48 14.50 21.92 -10.65
C ALA A 48 15.93 21.89 -11.23
N PHE A 49 16.90 21.58 -10.37
CA PHE A 49 18.29 21.36 -10.76
C PHE A 49 18.51 19.86 -10.98
N ILE A 50 19.13 19.50 -12.10
CA ILE A 50 19.49 18.11 -12.41
C ILE A 50 20.85 17.84 -11.79
N VAL A 51 20.92 16.82 -10.94
CA VAL A 51 22.12 16.43 -10.19
C VAL A 51 22.53 15.03 -10.60
N LYS A 52 23.84 14.80 -10.76
CA LYS A 52 24.37 13.46 -11.00
C LYS A 52 24.37 12.67 -9.68
N GLU A 53 23.87 11.44 -9.69
CA GLU A 53 23.92 10.50 -8.54
C GLU A 53 23.10 10.92 -7.31
N LEU A 54 21.88 11.45 -7.51
CA LEU A 54 20.95 11.68 -6.40
C LEU A 54 20.43 10.33 -5.85
N CYS A 55 20.48 10.14 -4.52
CA CYS A 55 20.03 8.91 -3.86
C CYS A 55 18.50 8.73 -3.82
N VAL A 56 17.77 9.76 -4.26
CA VAL A 56 16.31 9.82 -4.35
C VAL A 56 15.93 10.52 -5.64
N ASP A 57 14.72 10.28 -6.15
CA ASP A 57 14.30 10.82 -7.45
C ASP A 57 14.21 12.36 -7.48
N CYS A 58 13.87 12.98 -6.34
CA CYS A 58 13.73 14.43 -6.21
C CYS A 58 13.88 14.87 -4.75
N ILE A 59 14.60 15.97 -4.50
CA ILE A 59 14.66 16.64 -3.19
C ILE A 59 13.99 18.01 -3.35
N LEU A 60 13.00 18.29 -2.50
CA LEU A 60 12.43 19.63 -2.37
C LEU A 60 13.32 20.41 -1.40
N GLY A 61 13.98 21.44 -1.92
CA GLY A 61 14.89 22.28 -1.14
C GLY A 61 14.18 23.32 -0.27
N MET A 62 14.98 24.09 0.44
CA MET A 62 14.51 25.21 1.27
C MET A 62 13.82 26.31 0.46
N ASP A 63 14.21 26.48 -0.79
CA ASP A 63 13.57 27.40 -1.74
C ASP A 63 12.08 27.07 -1.92
N PHE A 64 11.75 25.78 -2.04
CA PHE A 64 10.38 25.32 -2.17
C PHE A 64 9.61 25.42 -0.84
N ILE A 65 10.24 25.01 0.25
CA ILE A 65 9.67 25.07 1.61
C ILE A 65 9.29 26.50 1.99
N ASN A 66 10.19 27.45 1.71
CA ASN A 66 9.99 28.86 2.03
C ASN A 66 8.93 29.49 1.12
N LYS A 67 8.95 29.16 -0.18
CA LYS A 67 7.98 29.71 -1.15
C LYS A 67 6.54 29.37 -0.76
N TYR A 68 6.27 28.14 -0.33
CA TYR A 68 4.91 27.68 0.01
C TYR A 68 4.64 27.59 1.51
N LYS A 69 5.48 28.23 2.34
CA LYS A 69 5.41 28.24 3.81
C LYS A 69 5.06 26.87 4.39
N MET A 70 5.81 25.86 3.96
CA MET A 70 5.52 24.47 4.31
C MET A 70 5.76 24.23 5.80
N ILE A 71 4.73 23.79 6.51
CA ILE A 71 4.81 23.42 7.93
C ILE A 71 4.75 21.90 8.02
N ILE A 72 5.81 21.30 8.55
CA ILE A 72 5.89 19.87 8.82
C ILE A 72 5.54 19.66 10.29
N ASN A 73 4.34 19.19 10.58
CA ASN A 73 3.97 18.74 11.91
C ASN A 73 4.33 17.26 12.05
N THR A 74 5.38 16.98 12.83
CA THR A 74 5.86 15.61 13.08
C THR A 74 4.99 14.83 14.05
N GLU A 75 4.25 15.52 14.94
CA GLU A 75 3.35 14.91 15.92
C GLU A 75 2.06 14.43 15.25
N GLU A 76 1.43 15.30 14.47
CA GLU A 76 0.22 14.97 13.70
C GLU A 76 0.50 14.25 12.38
N ARG A 77 1.79 14.06 12.04
CA ARG A 77 2.24 13.47 10.76
C ARG A 77 1.64 14.16 9.54
N THR A 78 1.56 15.48 9.58
CA THR A 78 0.95 16.29 8.52
C THR A 78 1.95 17.29 7.95
N VAL A 79 2.08 17.35 6.63
CA VAL A 79 2.74 18.45 5.94
C VAL A 79 1.64 19.37 5.44
N SER A 80 1.58 20.58 5.96
CA SER A 80 0.67 21.60 5.45
C SER A 80 1.40 22.59 4.57
N ILE A 81 0.81 22.86 3.41
CA ILE A 81 1.35 23.75 2.38
C ILE A 81 0.35 24.87 2.21
N ARG A 82 0.83 26.11 2.15
CA ARG A 82 -0.02 27.29 1.98
C ARG A 82 0.21 27.87 0.58
N ASP A 83 -0.88 27.97 -0.16
CA ASP A 83 -0.98 28.80 -1.36
C ASP A 83 -1.97 29.94 -1.06
N ASP A 84 -1.89 31.06 -1.79
CA ASP A 84 -2.41 32.39 -1.37
C ASP A 84 -3.87 32.44 -0.87
N HIS A 85 -4.70 31.41 -1.12
CA HIS A 85 -6.06 31.30 -0.58
C HIS A 85 -6.46 29.93 0.03
N LYS A 86 -5.54 28.95 0.18
CA LYS A 86 -5.90 27.62 0.72
C LYS A 86 -4.72 26.92 1.43
N ARG A 87 -4.96 26.37 2.61
CA ARG A 87 -4.03 25.47 3.31
C ARG A 87 -4.37 24.03 2.94
N THR A 88 -3.46 23.36 2.24
CA THR A 88 -3.60 21.94 1.90
C THR A 88 -2.77 21.13 2.87
N THR A 89 -3.42 20.28 3.65
CA THR A 89 -2.77 19.41 4.63
C THR A 89 -2.66 18.00 4.05
N LEU A 90 -1.44 17.52 3.89
CA LEU A 90 -1.11 16.17 3.44
C LEU A 90 -0.69 15.35 4.65
N GLN A 91 -1.38 14.24 4.92
CA GLN A 91 -0.88 13.27 5.88
C GLN A 91 0.26 12.46 5.23
N PHE A 92 1.36 12.32 5.95
CA PHE A 92 2.48 11.47 5.55
C PHE A 92 2.60 10.31 6.53
N ASP A 93 2.45 9.09 6.05
CA ASP A 93 2.79 7.91 6.85
C ASP A 93 4.31 7.79 6.90
N VAL A 94 4.91 8.11 8.05
CA VAL A 94 6.28 7.71 8.36
C VAL A 94 6.27 6.21 8.57
N ASN A 95 6.33 5.46 7.48
CA ASN A 95 6.53 4.02 7.39
C ASN A 95 5.58 3.14 8.22
N LYS A 96 4.73 2.38 7.53
CA LYS A 96 4.29 1.07 8.03
C LYS A 96 5.56 0.24 8.34
N HIS A 97 5.93 0.21 9.62
CA HIS A 97 6.91 -0.68 10.25
C HIS A 97 8.28 -0.79 9.53
N CYS A 98 9.19 0.17 9.78
CA CYS A 98 10.62 -0.15 9.68
C CYS A 98 10.98 -1.08 10.84
N ILE A 99 10.76 -2.38 10.66
CA ILE A 99 11.26 -3.38 11.61
C ILE A 99 12.78 -3.40 11.47
N ASN A 100 13.46 -2.84 12.47
CA ASN A 100 14.91 -2.89 12.56
C ASN A 100 15.31 -4.26 13.14
N TYR A 101 16.03 -5.06 12.37
CA TYR A 101 16.54 -6.34 12.84
C TYR A 101 17.96 -6.15 13.39
N PRO A 102 18.24 -6.52 14.65
CA PRO A 102 19.60 -6.39 15.19
C PRO A 102 20.53 -7.43 14.54
N ALA A 103 21.68 -6.99 14.05
CA ALA A 103 22.75 -7.88 13.58
C ALA A 103 23.65 -8.25 14.76
N ARG A 104 23.57 -9.51 15.20
CA ARG A 104 24.29 -10.04 16.38
C ARG A 104 25.51 -10.85 15.98
N LEU A 105 26.62 -10.67 16.67
CA LEU A 105 27.82 -11.47 16.46
C LEU A 105 27.61 -12.93 16.87
N ILE A 106 27.89 -13.88 15.96
CA ILE A 106 27.64 -15.31 16.22
C ILE A 106 28.66 -15.91 17.19
N ASN A 107 29.92 -15.51 17.07
CA ASN A 107 31.06 -16.08 17.80
C ASN A 107 31.85 -14.99 18.52
N HIS A 108 32.63 -15.38 19.53
CA HIS A 108 33.63 -14.47 20.11
C HIS A 108 34.75 -14.28 19.09
N ILE A 109 35.11 -13.04 18.76
CA ILE A 109 36.08 -12.75 17.69
C ILE A 109 37.21 -11.86 18.22
N ARG A 110 38.44 -12.15 17.77
CA ARG A 110 39.62 -11.32 17.99
C ARG A 110 39.96 -10.61 16.69
N ILE A 111 40.02 -9.28 16.71
CA ILE A 111 40.36 -8.47 15.55
C ILE A 111 41.81 -7.99 15.72
N PRO A 112 42.75 -8.46 14.89
CA PRO A 112 44.15 -8.03 14.97
C PRO A 112 44.31 -6.52 14.74
N PRO A 113 45.41 -5.91 15.19
CA PRO A 113 45.69 -4.50 14.95
C PRO A 113 45.85 -4.19 13.46
N LYS A 114 45.38 -3.02 13.04
CA LYS A 114 45.47 -2.51 11.66
C LYS A 114 44.91 -3.43 10.56
N ARG A 115 43.99 -4.34 10.91
CA ARG A 115 43.40 -5.29 9.96
C ARG A 115 41.89 -5.17 9.86
N THR A 116 41.39 -5.52 8.67
CA THR A 116 39.97 -5.72 8.39
C THR A 116 39.65 -7.21 8.46
N VAL A 117 38.61 -7.56 9.23
CA VAL A 117 38.14 -8.94 9.39
C VAL A 117 36.66 -9.00 9.03
N SER A 118 36.29 -9.98 8.19
CA SER A 118 34.89 -10.28 7.90
C SER A 118 34.33 -11.18 9.00
N VAL A 119 33.28 -10.73 9.70
CA VAL A 119 32.69 -11.45 10.82
C VAL A 119 31.28 -11.93 10.48
N PRO A 120 30.94 -13.19 10.84
CA PRO A 120 29.59 -13.70 10.63
C PRO A 120 28.63 -13.11 11.69
N VAL A 121 27.49 -12.65 11.22
CA VAL A 121 26.40 -12.09 12.03
C VAL A 121 25.11 -12.86 11.83
N SER A 122 24.34 -13.00 12.90
CA SER A 122 22.99 -13.52 12.89
C SER A 122 21.98 -12.38 12.84
N VAL A 123 21.02 -12.50 11.93
CA VAL A 123 19.90 -11.57 11.76
C VAL A 123 18.61 -12.40 11.74
N ALA A 124 17.56 -11.93 12.41
CA ALA A 124 16.26 -12.62 12.47
C ALA A 124 15.44 -12.50 11.16
N LEU A 125 16.08 -12.80 10.02
CA LEU A 125 15.52 -12.77 8.67
C LEU A 125 15.93 -14.02 7.89
N SER A 126 15.01 -14.67 7.19
CA SER A 126 15.26 -15.95 6.50
C SER A 126 16.21 -15.78 5.31
N SER A 127 15.80 -14.99 4.30
CA SER A 127 16.63 -14.65 3.13
C SER A 127 16.19 -13.30 2.53
N ALA A 128 17.07 -12.28 2.55
CA ALA A 128 16.78 -10.96 1.99
C ALA A 128 18.05 -10.12 1.80
N GLN A 129 18.03 -9.21 0.82
CA GLN A 129 19.01 -8.12 0.74
C GLN A 129 18.57 -6.97 1.66
N VAL A 130 19.41 -6.58 2.61
CA VAL A 130 19.10 -5.57 3.62
C VAL A 130 20.17 -4.49 3.68
N LEU A 131 19.82 -3.30 4.13
CA LEU A 131 20.79 -2.26 4.44
C LEU A 131 21.23 -2.40 5.90
N PHE A 132 22.53 -2.50 6.14
CA PHE A 132 23.13 -2.50 7.46
C PHE A 132 23.59 -1.10 7.84
N ARG A 133 23.22 -0.69 9.06
CA ARG A 133 23.72 0.52 9.71
C ARG A 133 24.46 0.15 10.99
N PRO A 134 25.74 0.51 11.12
CA PRO A 134 26.51 0.29 12.34
C PRO A 134 25.88 0.93 13.57
N SER A 135 26.11 0.31 14.73
CA SER A 135 25.70 0.85 16.01
C SER A 135 26.57 2.04 16.39
N PHE A 136 25.98 3.24 16.42
CA PHE A 136 26.65 4.46 16.85
C PHE A 136 27.22 4.33 18.28
N LYS A 137 26.47 3.69 19.19
CA LYS A 137 26.92 3.44 20.57
C LYS A 137 28.17 2.56 20.63
N LEU A 138 28.29 1.59 19.73
CA LEU A 138 29.45 0.70 19.67
C LEU A 138 30.66 1.42 19.06
N GLN A 139 30.45 2.26 18.04
CA GLN A 139 31.51 3.07 17.43
C GLN A 139 32.06 4.16 18.37
N GLN A 140 31.22 4.69 19.27
CA GLN A 140 31.69 5.62 20.31
C GLN A 140 32.49 4.94 21.42
N ARG A 141 32.09 3.72 21.82
CA ARG A 141 32.70 3.00 22.95
C ARG A 141 33.90 2.14 22.56
N SER A 142 33.98 1.72 21.31
CA SER A 142 35.07 0.91 20.79
C SER A 142 35.62 1.54 19.53
N PRO A 143 36.96 1.62 19.37
CA PRO A 143 37.60 2.23 18.21
C PRO A 143 37.52 1.33 16.97
N ILE A 144 36.45 0.53 16.81
CA ILE A 144 36.25 -0.38 15.69
C ILE A 144 35.42 0.33 14.63
N LEU A 145 35.96 0.39 13.42
CA LEU A 145 35.31 1.01 12.28
C LEU A 145 34.44 0.00 11.54
N MET A 146 33.23 0.46 11.21
CA MET A 146 32.22 -0.30 10.49
C MET A 146 31.59 0.63 9.47
N LEU A 147 31.32 0.13 8.28
CA LEU A 147 30.71 0.90 7.21
C LEU A 147 29.24 0.54 7.06
N ASN A 148 28.44 1.50 6.58
CA ASN A 148 27.13 1.19 6.03
C ASN A 148 27.32 0.28 4.82
N SER A 149 26.57 -0.81 4.74
CA SER A 149 26.70 -1.79 3.65
C SER A 149 25.37 -2.42 3.31
N SER A 150 25.23 -2.91 2.09
CA SER A 150 24.17 -3.85 1.74
C SER A 150 24.62 -5.26 2.11
N LEU A 151 23.76 -5.98 2.85
CA LEU A 151 24.00 -7.35 3.27
C LEU A 151 23.02 -8.29 2.57
N ASN A 152 23.53 -9.37 2.00
CA ASN A 152 22.69 -10.48 1.58
C ASN A 152 22.60 -11.48 2.74
N ILE A 153 21.39 -11.67 3.26
CA ILE A 153 21.11 -12.63 4.32
C ILE A 153 20.72 -13.95 3.67
N HIS A 154 21.38 -15.02 4.10
CA HIS A 154 21.01 -16.38 3.75
C HIS A 154 20.91 -17.21 5.04
N ARG A 155 19.76 -17.87 5.24
CA ARG A 155 19.50 -18.73 6.41
C ARG A 155 19.80 -18.03 7.74
N HIS A 156 19.32 -16.80 7.93
CA HIS A 156 19.55 -16.00 9.15
C HIS A 156 20.99 -15.55 9.41
N THR A 157 21.89 -15.69 8.44
CA THR A 157 23.30 -15.31 8.58
C THR A 157 23.77 -14.38 7.46
N SER A 158 24.71 -13.49 7.78
CA SER A 158 25.43 -12.66 6.80
C SER A 158 26.83 -12.31 7.33
N PHE A 159 27.62 -11.59 6.55
CA PHE A 159 29.00 -11.20 6.91
C PHE A 159 29.16 -9.69 6.91
N ILE A 160 29.83 -9.15 7.94
CA ILE A 160 30.11 -7.72 8.07
C ILE A 160 31.61 -7.51 8.20
N SER A 161 32.15 -6.54 7.46
CA SER A 161 33.56 -6.16 7.57
C SER A 161 33.76 -5.20 8.75
N LEU A 162 34.59 -5.62 9.71
CA LEU A 162 35.05 -4.81 10.83
C LEU A 162 36.51 -4.41 10.59
N HIS A 163 36.85 -3.14 10.81
CA HIS A 163 38.23 -2.67 10.71
C HIS A 163 38.73 -2.20 12.09
N ASN A 164 39.88 -2.72 12.51
CA ASN A 164 40.56 -2.27 13.73
C ASN A 164 41.71 -1.31 13.38
N PRO A 165 41.54 0.02 13.53
CA PRO A 165 42.60 1.00 13.32
C PRO A 165 43.64 1.06 14.46
N THR A 166 43.40 0.39 15.60
CA THR A 166 44.30 0.47 16.76
C THR A 166 45.50 -0.47 16.63
N ASN A 167 46.54 -0.19 17.42
CA ASN A 167 47.74 -1.04 17.53
C ASN A 167 47.56 -2.25 18.48
N GLU A 168 46.38 -2.40 19.09
CA GLU A 168 46.08 -3.50 20.01
C GLU A 168 45.06 -4.46 19.41
N VAL A 169 45.09 -5.71 19.85
CA VAL A 169 44.06 -6.71 19.51
C VAL A 169 42.75 -6.33 20.21
N ARG A 170 41.64 -6.31 19.46
CA ARG A 170 40.31 -6.03 20.03
C ARG A 170 39.46 -7.30 20.11
N LEU A 171 38.82 -7.49 21.26
CA LEU A 171 37.97 -8.63 21.55
C LEU A 171 36.50 -8.20 21.51
N LEU A 172 35.71 -8.91 20.70
CA LEU A 172 34.26 -8.75 20.67
C LEU A 172 33.58 -10.03 21.16
N PRO A 173 32.81 -9.96 22.26
CA PRO A 173 32.07 -11.11 22.74
C PRO A 173 30.89 -11.49 21.84
N LYS A 174 30.58 -12.79 21.87
CA LYS A 174 29.40 -13.36 21.21
C LYS A 174 28.12 -12.64 21.67
N GLY A 175 27.20 -12.39 20.74
CA GLY A 175 25.90 -11.80 21.02
C GLY A 175 25.85 -10.27 21.02
N ILE A 176 26.99 -9.57 20.90
CA ILE A 176 27.00 -8.11 20.72
C ILE A 176 26.25 -7.72 19.44
N ILE A 177 25.46 -6.66 19.54
CA ILE A 177 24.77 -6.04 18.42
C ILE A 177 25.74 -5.07 17.73
N LEU A 178 26.18 -5.43 16.51
CA LEU A 178 27.08 -4.60 15.71
C LEU A 178 26.35 -3.44 15.03
N GLY A 179 25.04 -3.58 14.82
CA GLY A 179 24.20 -2.57 14.19
C GLY A 179 22.80 -3.09 13.90
N THR A 180 22.03 -2.28 13.18
CA THR A 180 20.65 -2.62 12.78
C THR A 180 20.59 -2.81 11.28
N THR A 181 19.92 -3.87 10.84
CA THR A 181 19.55 -4.08 9.45
C THR A 181 18.11 -3.64 9.22
N THR A 182 17.93 -2.86 8.17
CA THR A 182 16.64 -2.45 7.65
C THR A 182 16.44 -3.09 6.30
N ILE A 183 15.31 -3.76 6.09
CA ILE A 183 14.91 -4.14 4.74
C ILE A 183 14.69 -2.81 3.99
N PRO A 184 15.38 -2.55 2.87
CA PRO A 184 15.12 -1.37 2.06
C PRO A 184 13.68 -1.47 1.58
N THR A 185 12.79 -0.82 2.31
CA THR A 185 11.41 -0.69 1.91
C THR A 185 11.42 0.49 0.97
N LEU A 186 11.68 0.24 -0.31
CA LEU A 186 11.19 1.11 -1.37
C LEU A 186 9.65 1.04 -1.27
N SER A 187 9.10 1.75 -0.30
CA SER A 187 7.67 1.82 -0.02
C SER A 187 7.00 2.80 -0.97
N PHE A 188 7.16 2.58 -2.27
CA PHE A 188 6.08 2.88 -3.21
C PHE A 188 5.43 1.56 -3.61
N LYS A 189 5.14 0.71 -2.63
CA LYS A 189 4.22 -0.38 -2.87
C LYS A 189 2.82 0.23 -2.95
N LYS A 190 2.35 0.38 -4.20
CA LYS A 190 0.96 0.10 -4.57
C LYS A 190 0.45 -1.00 -3.64
N ASP A 191 -0.66 -0.74 -2.96
CA ASP A 191 -1.16 -1.62 -1.90
C ASP A 191 -1.19 -3.06 -2.43
N PRO A 192 -0.49 -4.02 -1.80
CA PRO A 192 -0.27 -5.36 -2.37
C PRO A 192 -1.58 -6.14 -2.59
N ASP A 193 -2.68 -5.70 -1.97
CA ASP A 193 -4.00 -6.29 -2.10
C ASP A 193 -4.77 -5.82 -3.35
N ILE A 194 -4.31 -4.76 -4.03
CA ILE A 194 -5.01 -4.18 -5.17
C ILE A 194 -4.29 -4.58 -6.47
N ASP A 195 -4.95 -5.40 -7.27
CA ASP A 195 -4.54 -5.59 -8.67
C ASP A 195 -4.94 -4.35 -9.49
N TYR A 196 -4.02 -3.39 -9.59
CA TYR A 196 -4.24 -2.14 -10.32
C TYR A 196 -4.51 -2.35 -11.81
N SER A 197 -4.03 -3.44 -12.41
CA SER A 197 -4.27 -3.72 -13.83
C SER A 197 -5.72 -4.11 -14.07
N PHE A 198 -6.25 -4.97 -13.19
CA PHE A 198 -7.66 -5.35 -13.18
C PHE A 198 -8.55 -4.17 -12.77
N ALA A 199 -8.13 -3.38 -11.78
CA ALA A 199 -8.81 -2.15 -11.35
C ALA A 199 -9.03 -1.19 -12.52
N GLN A 200 -7.98 -0.92 -13.30
CA GLN A 200 -8.07 0.01 -14.43
C GLN A 200 -8.97 -0.51 -15.54
N LYS A 201 -8.98 -1.82 -15.81
CA LYS A 201 -9.91 -2.42 -16.76
C LYS A 201 -11.36 -2.21 -16.32
N ASN A 202 -11.67 -2.45 -15.06
CA ASN A 202 -13.02 -2.28 -14.52
C ASN A 202 -13.44 -0.81 -14.45
N ILE A 203 -12.54 0.09 -14.03
CA ILE A 203 -12.80 1.53 -14.06
C ILE A 203 -13.13 1.98 -15.48
N CYS A 204 -12.40 1.51 -16.49
CA CYS A 204 -12.69 1.78 -17.89
C CYS A 204 -14.11 1.32 -18.29
N ASN A 205 -14.53 0.13 -17.84
CA ASN A 205 -15.89 -0.36 -18.08
C ASN A 205 -16.96 0.50 -17.39
N LEU A 206 -16.73 0.91 -16.13
CA LEU A 206 -17.65 1.75 -15.36
C LEU A 206 -17.88 3.13 -15.99
N ILE A 207 -16.86 3.68 -16.66
CA ILE A 207 -16.94 4.99 -17.30
C ILE A 207 -17.33 4.94 -18.78
N GLN A 208 -17.52 3.75 -19.38
CA GLN A 208 -17.96 3.61 -20.77
C GLN A 208 -19.30 4.31 -21.07
N PRO A 209 -20.32 4.25 -20.20
CA PRO A 209 -21.62 4.87 -20.48
C PRO A 209 -21.60 6.41 -20.50
N ILE A 210 -20.53 7.04 -20.02
CA ILE A 210 -20.43 8.50 -19.92
C ILE A 210 -19.97 9.06 -21.26
N THR A 211 -20.88 9.75 -21.97
CA THR A 211 -20.62 10.34 -23.29
C THR A 211 -19.74 11.60 -23.20
N ASN A 212 -19.84 12.39 -22.14
CA ASN A 212 -19.10 13.64 -21.98
C ASN A 212 -17.68 13.39 -21.45
N SER A 213 -16.65 13.76 -22.23
CA SER A 213 -15.24 13.47 -21.86
C SER A 213 -14.77 14.20 -20.60
N ALA A 214 -15.22 15.45 -20.38
CA ALA A 214 -14.84 16.23 -19.20
C ALA A 214 -15.44 15.64 -17.91
N GLN A 215 -16.67 15.13 -17.99
CA GLN A 215 -17.29 14.41 -16.87
C GLN A 215 -16.62 13.06 -16.65
N LYS A 216 -16.32 12.34 -17.72
CA LYS A 216 -15.62 11.06 -17.70
C LYS A 216 -14.28 11.16 -16.97
N ASP A 217 -13.50 12.21 -17.25
CA ASP A 217 -12.23 12.47 -16.58
C ASP A 217 -12.40 12.80 -15.09
N LYS A 218 -13.43 13.58 -14.73
CA LYS A 218 -13.74 13.88 -13.32
C LYS A 218 -14.12 12.62 -12.55
N VAL A 219 -15.00 11.79 -13.11
CA VAL A 219 -15.43 10.53 -12.50
C VAL A 219 -14.25 9.57 -12.38
N LYS A 220 -13.44 9.44 -13.43
CA LYS A 220 -12.25 8.61 -13.41
C LYS A 220 -11.29 9.01 -12.28
N ARG A 221 -11.05 10.31 -12.07
CA ARG A 221 -10.22 10.79 -10.95
C ARG A 221 -10.77 10.38 -9.58
N VAL A 222 -12.09 10.39 -9.40
CA VAL A 222 -12.72 9.95 -8.14
C VAL A 222 -12.56 8.45 -7.95
N LEU A 223 -12.79 7.66 -9.00
CA LEU A 223 -12.62 6.20 -8.98
C LEU A 223 -11.16 5.82 -8.72
N ASP A 224 -10.20 6.47 -9.37
CA ASP A 224 -8.76 6.28 -9.16
C ASP A 224 -8.31 6.69 -7.75
N LYS A 225 -8.95 7.71 -7.16
CA LYS A 225 -8.66 8.14 -5.79
C LYS A 225 -9.19 7.15 -4.74
N HIS A 226 -10.34 6.53 -5.01
CA HIS A 226 -11.07 5.69 -4.05
C HIS A 226 -11.21 4.23 -4.53
N VAL A 227 -10.19 3.70 -5.23
CA VAL A 227 -10.17 2.35 -5.84
C VAL A 227 -10.63 1.24 -4.88
N LYS A 228 -10.28 1.35 -3.59
CA LYS A 228 -10.62 0.36 -2.55
C LYS A 228 -12.10 0.31 -2.17
N LEU A 229 -12.82 1.42 -2.31
CA LEU A 229 -14.21 1.53 -1.87
C LEU A 229 -15.17 1.04 -2.95
N PHE A 230 -14.76 1.16 -4.21
CA PHE A 230 -15.53 0.72 -5.36
C PHE A 230 -15.16 -0.71 -5.73
N ASP A 231 -16.11 -1.45 -6.28
CA ASP A 231 -15.92 -2.82 -6.77
C ASP A 231 -15.10 -2.83 -8.07
N THR A 232 -13.83 -2.44 -7.96
CA THR A 232 -12.91 -2.29 -9.09
C THR A 232 -11.99 -3.49 -9.22
N THR A 233 -11.74 -4.25 -8.14
CA THR A 233 -10.75 -5.34 -8.14
C THR A 233 -11.35 -6.69 -7.80
N LYS A 234 -11.63 -6.90 -6.52
CA LYS A 234 -12.33 -8.07 -6.01
C LYS A 234 -13.53 -7.59 -5.21
N PRO A 235 -14.57 -8.43 -5.07
CA PRO A 235 -15.63 -8.19 -4.11
C PRO A 235 -15.00 -7.86 -2.76
N THR A 236 -15.38 -6.71 -2.18
CA THR A 236 -14.80 -6.28 -0.90
C THR A 236 -15.36 -7.16 0.21
N ILE A 237 -14.53 -8.05 0.75
CA ILE A 237 -14.88 -8.86 1.93
C ILE A 237 -14.53 -8.05 3.18
N VAL A 238 -15.53 -7.72 3.97
CA VAL A 238 -15.32 -6.96 5.20
C VAL A 238 -14.89 -7.91 6.32
N ILE A 239 -13.64 -7.77 6.78
CA ILE A 239 -13.00 -8.68 7.74
C ILE A 239 -13.29 -8.38 9.23
N ASN A 240 -13.90 -7.22 9.55
CA ASN A 240 -14.11 -6.76 10.93
C ASN A 240 -15.58 -6.50 11.27
N VAL A 241 -16.50 -7.27 10.65
CA VAL A 241 -17.94 -7.16 10.94
C VAL A 241 -18.41 -8.43 11.61
N LYS A 242 -19.32 -8.28 12.58
CA LYS A 242 -19.97 -9.41 13.23
C LYS A 242 -20.64 -10.29 12.16
N PRO A 243 -20.33 -11.60 12.09
CA PRO A 243 -20.95 -12.49 11.12
C PRO A 243 -22.47 -12.43 11.21
N HIS A 244 -23.14 -12.43 10.06
CA HIS A 244 -24.59 -12.53 10.02
C HIS A 244 -25.03 -13.90 10.54
N ALA A 245 -25.79 -13.90 11.64
CA ALA A 245 -26.31 -15.13 12.25
C ALA A 245 -27.74 -15.38 11.76
N ILE A 246 -27.94 -16.52 11.10
CA ILE A 246 -29.27 -16.98 10.67
C ILE A 246 -29.85 -17.81 11.80
N LYS A 247 -30.87 -17.26 12.48
CA LYS A 247 -31.59 -17.98 13.55
C LYS A 247 -32.66 -18.86 12.93
N THR A 248 -32.63 -20.16 13.20
CA THR A 248 -33.65 -21.11 12.74
C THR A 248 -34.51 -21.59 13.90
N LEU A 249 -35.72 -22.04 13.58
CA LEU A 249 -36.57 -22.83 14.47
C LEU A 249 -35.94 -24.21 14.72
N ASP A 250 -36.43 -24.91 15.74
CA ASP A 250 -36.00 -26.28 16.06
C ASP A 250 -36.62 -27.27 15.06
N TYR A 251 -35.95 -27.43 13.92
CA TYR A 251 -36.33 -28.30 12.81
C TYR A 251 -35.11 -29.06 12.28
N PRO A 252 -35.30 -30.25 11.69
CA PRO A 252 -34.23 -30.95 11.02
C PRO A 252 -33.67 -30.11 9.85
N PRO A 253 -32.34 -30.17 9.60
CA PRO A 253 -31.69 -29.37 8.59
C PRO A 253 -32.24 -29.69 7.18
N PRO A 254 -32.77 -28.70 6.43
CA PRO A 254 -33.28 -28.93 5.09
C PRO A 254 -32.16 -29.33 4.14
N SER A 255 -32.32 -30.49 3.51
CA SER A 255 -31.45 -31.00 2.47
C SER A 255 -32.26 -31.34 1.23
N SER A 256 -31.82 -30.84 0.08
CA SER A 256 -32.51 -31.00 -1.20
C SER A 256 -31.53 -31.39 -2.30
N LYS A 257 -31.98 -32.27 -3.20
CA LYS A 257 -31.20 -32.68 -4.36
C LYS A 257 -31.02 -31.52 -5.34
N PRO A 258 -29.86 -31.40 -6.02
CA PRO A 258 -29.67 -30.45 -7.10
C PRO A 258 -30.71 -30.62 -8.22
N TYR A 259 -31.08 -29.51 -8.88
CA TYR A 259 -31.94 -29.58 -10.05
C TYR A 259 -31.21 -30.17 -11.25
N TYR A 260 -31.94 -30.89 -12.10
CA TYR A 260 -31.43 -31.31 -13.40
C TYR A 260 -31.07 -30.08 -14.24
N SER A 261 -29.89 -30.13 -14.87
CA SER A 261 -29.37 -29.05 -15.70
C SER A 261 -28.77 -29.64 -16.98
N THR A 262 -28.93 -28.93 -18.10
CA THR A 262 -28.29 -29.30 -19.36
C THR A 262 -26.76 -29.16 -19.25
N PRO A 263 -25.96 -29.88 -20.07
CA PRO A 263 -24.50 -29.80 -20.00
C PRO A 263 -23.96 -28.37 -20.09
N ALA A 264 -24.49 -27.56 -21.02
CA ALA A 264 -24.09 -26.15 -21.16
C ALA A 264 -24.36 -25.30 -19.90
N LYS A 265 -25.46 -25.59 -19.17
CA LYS A 265 -25.76 -24.93 -17.90
C LYS A 265 -24.85 -25.42 -16.77
N GLN A 266 -24.50 -26.70 -16.77
CA GLN A 266 -23.54 -27.25 -15.79
C GLN A 266 -22.16 -26.60 -15.95
N ASP A 267 -21.67 -26.44 -17.18
CA ASP A 267 -20.40 -25.77 -17.45
C ASP A 267 -20.40 -24.30 -16.99
N ALA A 268 -21.48 -23.57 -17.27
CA ALA A 268 -21.64 -22.20 -16.80
C ALA A 268 -21.70 -22.12 -15.27
N MET A 269 -22.41 -23.06 -14.62
CA MET A 269 -22.53 -23.12 -13.17
C MET A 269 -21.18 -23.45 -12.52
N TYR A 270 -20.39 -24.33 -13.13
CA TYR A 270 -19.04 -24.63 -12.69
C TYR A 270 -18.13 -23.41 -12.77
N LYS A 271 -18.14 -22.67 -13.88
CA LYS A 271 -17.35 -21.43 -14.04
C LYS A 271 -17.67 -20.40 -12.95
N ILE A 272 -18.96 -20.13 -12.72
CA ILE A 272 -19.40 -19.20 -11.67
C ILE A 272 -18.93 -19.70 -10.29
N THR A 273 -19.02 -21.01 -10.03
CA THR A 273 -18.56 -21.59 -8.75
C THR A 273 -17.07 -21.40 -8.54
N GLN A 274 -16.24 -21.61 -9.59
CA GLN A 274 -14.79 -21.40 -9.51
C GLN A 274 -14.44 -19.92 -9.28
N GLU A 275 -15.15 -18.99 -9.91
CA GLU A 275 -14.98 -17.55 -9.66
C GLU A 275 -15.30 -17.20 -8.20
N LEU A 276 -16.42 -17.70 -7.67
CA LEU A 276 -16.80 -17.47 -6.26
C LEU A 276 -15.79 -18.08 -5.27
N LEU A 277 -15.21 -19.25 -5.58
CA LEU A 277 -14.14 -19.87 -4.80
C LEU A 277 -12.85 -19.04 -4.86
N GLN A 278 -12.47 -18.57 -6.05
CA GLN A 278 -11.29 -17.73 -6.27
C GLN A 278 -11.41 -16.39 -5.53
N PHE A 279 -12.62 -15.85 -5.42
CA PHE A 279 -12.90 -14.64 -4.64
C PHE A 279 -13.12 -14.91 -3.15
N GLU A 280 -12.97 -16.16 -2.68
CA GLU A 280 -13.16 -16.54 -1.27
C GLU A 280 -14.57 -16.22 -0.72
N LEU A 281 -15.56 -16.06 -1.60
CA LEU A 281 -16.96 -15.80 -1.23
C LEU A 281 -17.69 -17.07 -0.78
N ILE A 282 -17.24 -18.23 -1.27
CA ILE A 282 -17.73 -19.55 -0.87
C ILE A 282 -16.56 -20.47 -0.55
N ARG A 283 -16.84 -21.57 0.13
CA ARG A 283 -15.88 -22.64 0.40
C ARG A 283 -16.56 -24.01 0.34
N PRO A 284 -15.82 -25.09 0.05
CA PRO A 284 -16.33 -26.45 0.23
C PRO A 284 -16.81 -26.66 1.67
N SER A 285 -17.89 -27.41 1.85
CA SER A 285 -18.44 -27.70 3.18
C SER A 285 -19.04 -29.10 3.23
N TYR A 286 -19.05 -29.67 4.44
CA TYR A 286 -19.73 -30.93 4.77
C TYR A 286 -20.95 -30.61 5.65
N SER A 287 -21.89 -29.84 5.10
CA SER A 287 -23.06 -29.37 5.83
C SER A 287 -24.22 -30.37 5.74
N PRO A 288 -24.98 -30.58 6.82
CA PRO A 288 -26.25 -31.29 6.73
C PRO A 288 -27.34 -30.47 6.02
N TYR A 289 -27.13 -29.15 5.87
CA TYR A 289 -27.99 -28.27 5.08
C TYR A 289 -27.55 -28.28 3.61
N ALA A 290 -28.51 -28.46 2.69
CA ALA A 290 -28.26 -28.39 1.26
C ALA A 290 -29.43 -27.74 0.52
N ALA A 291 -29.13 -26.71 -0.27
CA ALA A 291 -30.07 -26.03 -1.15
C ALA A 291 -29.63 -26.17 -2.62
N PRO A 292 -30.53 -26.44 -3.56
CA PRO A 292 -30.19 -26.54 -4.97
C PRO A 292 -29.95 -25.15 -5.56
N ALA A 293 -29.10 -25.06 -6.57
CA ALA A 293 -28.89 -23.86 -7.36
C ALA A 293 -29.41 -24.05 -8.79
N LEU A 294 -29.80 -22.95 -9.43
CA LEU A 294 -30.25 -22.90 -10.83
C LEU A 294 -29.69 -21.66 -11.53
N LEU A 295 -29.62 -21.71 -12.86
CA LEU A 295 -29.17 -20.59 -13.69
C LEU A 295 -30.34 -19.86 -14.35
N VAL A 296 -30.32 -18.53 -14.24
CA VAL A 296 -31.26 -17.61 -14.90
C VAL A 296 -30.50 -16.74 -15.88
N ALA A 297 -31.03 -16.54 -17.09
CA ALA A 297 -30.41 -15.68 -18.09
C ALA A 297 -30.56 -14.20 -17.67
N LYS A 298 -29.48 -13.44 -17.78
CA LYS A 298 -29.48 -11.98 -17.70
C LYS A 298 -29.81 -11.39 -19.08
N HIS A 299 -30.19 -10.11 -19.09
CA HIS A 299 -30.45 -9.36 -20.31
C HIS A 299 -29.22 -9.25 -21.22
N ASP A 300 -28.01 -9.29 -20.65
CA ASP A 300 -26.73 -9.26 -21.36
C ASP A 300 -26.31 -10.62 -21.96
N GLY A 301 -27.18 -11.63 -21.85
CA GLY A 301 -26.93 -13.00 -22.33
C GLY A 301 -26.07 -13.85 -21.39
N THR A 302 -25.57 -13.31 -20.28
CA THR A 302 -24.82 -14.08 -19.27
C THR A 302 -25.74 -14.80 -18.29
N TRP A 303 -25.22 -15.74 -17.52
CA TRP A 303 -25.98 -16.48 -16.52
C TRP A 303 -25.84 -15.88 -15.11
N ARG A 304 -26.93 -15.92 -14.33
CA ARG A 304 -26.93 -15.66 -12.89
C ARG A 304 -27.25 -16.96 -12.15
N MET A 305 -26.37 -17.35 -11.23
CA MET A 305 -26.63 -18.44 -10.30
C MET A 305 -27.59 -17.97 -9.20
N VAL A 306 -28.66 -18.72 -8.98
CA VAL A 306 -29.68 -18.47 -7.97
C VAL A 306 -29.80 -19.71 -7.10
N VAL A 307 -29.61 -19.55 -5.79
CA VAL A 307 -29.75 -20.64 -4.81
C VAL A 307 -31.18 -20.62 -4.26
N ASP A 308 -31.88 -21.75 -4.32
CA ASP A 308 -33.26 -21.86 -3.81
C ASP A 308 -33.25 -22.09 -2.30
N TYR A 309 -33.23 -20.99 -1.54
CA TYR A 309 -33.30 -21.01 -0.08
C TYR A 309 -34.73 -21.13 0.48
N LYS A 310 -35.78 -21.41 -0.30
CA LYS A 310 -37.17 -21.43 0.22
C LYS A 310 -37.36 -22.31 1.45
N LYS A 311 -36.83 -23.55 1.42
CA LYS A 311 -36.94 -24.47 2.57
C LYS A 311 -36.21 -23.95 3.81
N LEU A 312 -35.06 -23.31 3.62
CA LEU A 312 -34.32 -22.67 4.71
C LEU A 312 -35.11 -21.47 5.25
N ASN A 313 -35.59 -20.60 4.38
CA ASN A 313 -36.35 -19.40 4.74
C ASN A 313 -37.62 -19.72 5.51
N ASN A 314 -38.27 -20.85 5.25
CA ASN A 314 -39.46 -21.29 5.98
C ASN A 314 -39.19 -21.64 7.46
N ILE A 315 -37.97 -22.07 7.78
CA ILE A 315 -37.55 -22.39 9.16
C ILE A 315 -36.75 -21.25 9.81
N THR A 316 -36.41 -20.20 9.07
CA THR A 316 -35.68 -19.04 9.59
C THR A 316 -36.62 -18.12 10.37
N ILE A 317 -36.20 -17.70 11.57
CA ILE A 317 -36.91 -16.71 12.37
C ILE A 317 -36.77 -15.35 11.69
N LYS A 318 -37.91 -14.72 11.36
CA LYS A 318 -37.93 -13.41 10.70
C LYS A 318 -37.42 -12.33 11.65
N ASP A 319 -36.42 -11.57 11.20
CA ASP A 319 -35.93 -10.39 11.89
C ASP A 319 -36.76 -9.17 11.47
N ASN A 320 -37.79 -8.85 12.24
CA ASN A 320 -38.66 -7.70 11.99
C ASN A 320 -38.00 -6.42 12.53
N HIS A 321 -36.98 -5.93 11.84
CA HIS A 321 -36.45 -4.60 12.10
C HIS A 321 -37.36 -3.54 11.44
N PRO A 322 -37.88 -2.54 12.19
CA PRO A 322 -38.77 -1.53 11.62
C PRO A 322 -37.97 -0.61 10.68
N LEU A 323 -38.18 -0.77 9.37
CA LEU A 323 -37.66 0.17 8.39
C LEU A 323 -38.53 1.44 8.40
N PRO A 324 -37.91 2.63 8.33
CA PRO A 324 -38.67 3.88 8.27
C PRO A 324 -39.51 3.94 7.00
N ASN A 325 -40.66 4.61 7.07
CA ASN A 325 -41.47 4.85 5.88
C ASN A 325 -40.68 5.74 4.89
N MET A 326 -40.85 5.49 3.59
CA MET A 326 -40.22 6.27 2.53
C MET A 326 -40.57 7.76 2.65
N GLU A 327 -41.85 8.09 2.91
CA GLU A 327 -42.29 9.49 3.07
C GLU A 327 -41.60 10.18 4.24
N GLN A 328 -41.49 9.50 5.39
CA GLN A 328 -40.77 10.00 6.56
C GLN A 328 -39.28 10.22 6.25
N THR A 329 -38.67 9.29 5.52
CA THR A 329 -37.26 9.39 5.12
C THR A 329 -37.03 10.58 4.20
N ILE A 330 -37.95 10.86 3.27
CA ILE A 330 -37.88 12.00 2.34
C ILE A 330 -38.10 13.32 3.09
N GLN A 331 -39.04 13.39 4.04
CA GLN A 331 -39.28 14.60 4.83
C GLN A 331 -38.04 15.02 5.63
N VAL A 332 -37.28 14.07 6.17
CA VAL A 332 -36.02 14.36 6.88
C VAL A 332 -34.98 15.04 5.97
N LEU A 333 -34.99 14.74 4.66
CA LEU A 333 -34.07 15.35 3.68
C LEU A 333 -34.47 16.78 3.29
N GLY A 334 -35.71 17.20 3.55
CA GLY A 334 -36.35 18.39 2.97
C GLY A 334 -35.82 19.77 3.38
N ASN A 335 -34.92 19.86 4.37
CA ASN A 335 -34.56 21.15 4.96
C ASN A 335 -33.17 21.66 4.53
N GLY A 336 -33.01 21.99 3.25
CA GLY A 336 -31.92 22.88 2.78
C GLY A 336 -30.74 22.22 2.05
N TYR A 337 -30.77 20.91 1.80
CA TYR A 337 -29.75 20.25 0.98
C TYR A 337 -30.09 20.39 -0.52
N GLN A 338 -29.14 20.88 -1.30
CA GLN A 338 -29.30 21.11 -2.75
C GLN A 338 -28.57 20.07 -3.61
N LEU A 339 -27.69 19.28 -3.01
CA LEU A 339 -26.84 18.30 -3.70
C LEU A 339 -26.91 16.97 -2.96
N PHE A 340 -27.23 15.92 -3.72
CA PHE A 340 -27.33 14.55 -3.21
C PHE A 340 -26.42 13.63 -4.03
N SER A 341 -25.91 12.58 -3.39
CA SER A 341 -25.15 11.52 -4.05
C SER A 341 -25.73 10.18 -3.60
N LYS A 342 -26.01 9.31 -4.57
CA LYS A 342 -26.48 7.95 -4.35
C LYS A 342 -25.39 7.01 -4.82
N PHE A 343 -25.03 6.06 -3.97
CA PHE A 343 -24.03 5.04 -4.24
C PHE A 343 -24.70 3.68 -4.36
#